data_AF-A0A1H7ZY82-F1
#
_entry.id   AF-A0A1H7ZY82-F1
#
_cell.length_a   1.000
_cell.length_b   1.000
_cell.length_c   1.000
_cell.angle_alpha   90.00
_cell.angle_beta   90.00
_cell.angle_gamma   90.00
#
_symmetry.space_group_name_H-M   'P 1'
#
loop_
_entity.id
_entity.type
_entity.pdbx_description
1 polymer ?
#
loop_
_entity_poly.entity_id
_entity_poly.type
_entity_poly.pdbx_seq_one_letter_code
_entity_poly.pdbx_strand_id
1 'polypeptide(L)'
;MKIHFRLKTIEEIKIELSYLGYQVSWLDLTDGDLYLEIGGQRVYIYSKEGMEYYETNDKYINYQIDSFIRELCCVFSGISRGVSKNLYELFNDVTSIRTLNDDAYRWLELYEDDSETVIDTEVENEYGIISDYIYDHRLVAYPIYLVPRLHFFRYNNKLKIIVDCEEKTETGIALWEAKSGVYEINYADFVKEVKHFYNEFIDQMEQQILNAINTDWGHLSIAKNLASIYPQIKKKLLKELEILEQNEKENSEEIERIYQRIQRELVEKSNVK
;
A
#
# COMPACT_ATOMS: atom_id res chain seq x y z
N MET A 1 -1.46 -10.94 9.61
CA MET A 1 -0.69 -9.69 9.54
C MET A 1 -1.09 -8.87 10.74
N LYS A 2 -0.12 -8.32 11.47
CA LYS A 2 -0.37 -7.37 12.55
C LYS A 2 0.24 -6.04 12.19
N ILE A 3 -0.47 -4.94 12.44
CA ILE A 3 -0.01 -3.58 12.17
C ILE A 3 0.45 -2.99 13.50
N HIS A 4 1.70 -2.56 13.57
CA HIS A 4 2.28 -1.94 14.76
C HIS A 4 2.62 -0.49 14.45
N PHE A 5 2.14 0.41 15.31
CA PHE A 5 2.50 1.81 15.22
C PHE A 5 2.71 2.44 16.59
N ARG A 6 3.36 3.60 16.61
CA ARG A 6 3.47 4.47 17.78
C ARG A 6 3.48 5.91 17.27
N LEU A 7 2.51 6.72 17.69
CA LEU A 7 2.59 8.16 17.46
C LEU A 7 3.71 8.76 18.31
N LYS A 8 4.46 9.69 17.73
CA LYS A 8 5.45 10.49 18.46
C LYS A 8 4.74 11.41 19.46
N THR A 9 5.41 11.72 20.56
CA THR A 9 4.87 12.70 21.50
C THR A 9 4.86 14.10 20.88
N ILE A 10 4.10 15.01 21.46
CA ILE A 10 4.01 16.40 20.98
C ILE A 10 5.38 17.07 20.90
N GLU A 11 6.29 16.74 21.82
CA GLU A 11 7.66 17.27 21.88
C GLU A 11 8.58 16.66 20.81
N GLU A 12 8.25 15.46 20.32
CA GLU A 12 9.01 14.73 19.30
C GLU A 12 8.57 15.10 17.87
N ILE A 13 7.38 15.69 17.71
CA ILE A 13 6.83 16.08 16.40
C ILE A 13 7.62 17.24 15.81
N LYS A 14 8.08 17.05 14.57
CA LYS A 14 8.64 18.12 13.75
C LYS A 14 7.51 18.81 13.00
N ILE A 15 7.20 20.05 13.38
CA ILE A 15 6.20 20.85 12.65
C ILE A 15 6.85 21.41 11.39
N GLU A 16 6.30 21.03 10.24
CA GLU A 16 6.72 21.60 8.96
C GLU A 16 6.11 22.99 8.75
N LEU A 17 6.93 23.91 8.22
CA LEU A 17 6.48 25.27 7.91
C LEU A 17 5.56 25.25 6.69
N SER A 18 4.27 25.49 6.90
CA SER A 18 3.35 25.70 5.77
C SER A 18 3.59 27.07 5.11
N TYR A 19 3.32 27.16 3.80
CA TYR A 19 3.38 28.41 3.02
C TYR A 19 2.40 29.50 3.50
N LEU A 20 1.44 29.14 4.38
CA LEU A 20 0.45 30.05 4.99
C LEU A 20 0.80 30.46 6.43
N GLY A 21 2.00 30.10 6.91
CA GLY A 21 2.49 30.41 8.24
C GLY A 21 2.52 29.19 9.17
N TYR A 22 2.81 29.47 10.44
CA TYR A 22 2.98 28.49 11.50
C TYR A 22 1.64 27.89 11.95
N GLN A 23 1.19 26.84 11.28
CA GLN A 23 0.00 26.08 11.67
C GLN A 23 0.33 24.62 11.91
N VAL A 24 -0.02 24.13 13.10
CA VAL A 24 -0.01 22.69 13.38
C VAL A 24 -1.19 22.06 12.65
N SER A 25 -0.88 21.28 11.62
CA SER A 25 -1.83 20.47 10.88
C SER A 25 -2.12 19.18 11.63
N TRP A 26 -3.28 18.57 11.35
CA TRP A 26 -3.58 17.25 11.88
C TRP A 26 -2.59 16.18 11.37
N LEU A 27 -2.01 16.40 10.17
CA LEU A 27 -1.00 15.52 9.58
C LEU A 27 0.29 15.49 10.40
N ASP A 28 0.70 16.63 10.97
CA ASP A 28 1.88 16.72 11.85
C ASP A 28 1.70 15.84 13.09
N LEU A 29 0.45 15.71 13.57
CA LEU A 29 0.10 14.87 14.72
C LEU A 29 0.13 13.37 14.42
N THR A 30 0.32 12.98 13.15
CA THR A 30 0.38 11.58 12.72
C THR A 30 1.81 11.08 12.48
N ASP A 31 2.83 11.89 12.80
CA ASP A 31 4.22 11.44 12.80
C ASP A 31 4.41 10.31 13.83
N GLY A 32 5.09 9.24 13.42
CA GLY A 32 5.15 8.01 14.21
C GLY A 32 6.05 6.94 13.62
N ASP A 33 6.24 5.89 14.42
CA ASP A 33 6.89 4.66 14.00
C ASP A 33 5.84 3.70 13.44
N LEU A 34 6.15 2.99 12.37
CA LEU A 34 5.27 1.99 11.74
C LEU A 34 6.05 0.76 11.31
N TYR A 35 5.50 -0.42 11.55
CA TYR A 35 5.92 -1.66 10.88
C TYR A 35 4.79 -2.69 10.82
N LEU A 36 4.91 -3.66 9.91
CA LEU A 36 3.96 -4.76 9.78
C LEU A 36 4.62 -6.08 10.18
N GLU A 37 3.92 -6.92 10.93
CA GLU A 37 4.34 -8.28 11.19
C GLU A 37 3.61 -9.26 10.25
N ILE A 38 4.37 -9.91 9.37
CA ILE A 38 3.86 -10.83 8.35
C ILE A 38 4.79 -12.05 8.28
N GLY A 39 4.25 -13.24 8.54
CA GLY A 39 5.03 -14.48 8.45
C GLY A 39 6.27 -14.54 9.34
N GLY A 40 6.23 -13.86 10.49
CA GLY A 40 7.37 -13.74 11.41
C GLY A 40 8.42 -12.70 11.02
N GLN A 41 8.21 -11.94 9.95
CA GLN A 41 9.08 -10.84 9.52
C GLN A 41 8.48 -9.49 9.88
N ARG A 42 9.35 -8.46 9.99
CA ARG A 42 8.95 -7.07 10.21
C ARG A 42 9.18 -6.25 8.94
N VAL A 43 8.10 -5.93 8.25
CA VAL A 43 8.12 -5.09 7.05
C VAL A 43 8.11 -3.61 7.45
N TYR A 44 8.80 -2.77 6.68
CA TYR A 44 9.04 -1.35 6.95
C TYR A 44 10.03 -1.05 8.09
N ILE A 45 10.95 -1.99 8.34
CA ILE A 45 12.15 -1.75 9.14
C ILE A 45 13.36 -1.73 8.21
N TYR A 46 14.17 -0.68 8.31
CA TYR A 46 15.42 -0.57 7.56
C TYR A 46 16.42 -1.64 7.99
N SER A 47 17.14 -2.21 7.02
CA SER A 47 18.35 -2.97 7.30
C SER A 47 19.44 -2.05 7.87
N LYS A 48 20.50 -2.63 8.45
CA LYS A 48 21.64 -1.83 8.92
C LYS A 48 22.27 -1.04 7.78
N GLU A 49 22.41 -1.67 6.63
CA GLU A 49 22.93 -1.08 5.41
C GLU A 49 22.01 0.02 4.85
N GLY A 50 20.69 -0.16 4.97
CA GLY A 50 19.70 0.86 4.60
C GLY A 50 19.76 2.10 5.49
N MET A 51 19.93 1.90 6.80
CA MET A 51 20.14 3.00 7.76
C MET A 51 21.44 3.76 7.47
N GLU A 52 22.52 3.04 7.16
CA GLU A 52 23.80 3.64 6.75
C GLU A 52 23.67 4.42 5.43
N TYR A 53 22.96 3.88 4.44
CA TYR A 53 22.74 4.54 3.14
C TYR A 53 21.97 5.85 3.27
N TYR A 54 20.93 5.90 4.12
CA TYR A 54 20.15 7.11 4.35
C TYR A 54 20.71 8.02 5.45
N GLU A 55 21.86 7.67 6.04
CA GLU A 55 22.48 8.39 7.16
C GLU A 55 21.51 8.65 8.33
N THR A 56 20.63 7.68 8.61
CA THR A 56 19.59 7.79 9.64
C THR A 56 19.83 6.87 10.83
N ASN A 57 19.42 7.33 12.02
CA ASN A 57 19.35 6.50 13.22
C ASN A 57 17.93 5.92 13.45
N ASP A 58 16.96 6.33 12.63
CA ASP A 58 15.59 5.83 12.70
C ASP A 58 15.51 4.48 11.97
N LYS A 59 15.16 3.43 12.72
CA LYS A 59 15.05 2.08 12.18
C LYS A 59 13.75 1.83 11.41
N TYR A 60 12.73 2.66 11.63
CA TYR A 60 11.44 2.53 10.98
C TYR A 60 11.37 3.41 9.75
N ILE A 61 10.52 3.03 8.80
CA ILE A 61 10.23 3.87 7.64
C ILE A 61 9.80 5.27 8.09
N ASN A 62 10.34 6.31 7.45
CA ASN A 62 9.91 7.69 7.69
C ASN A 62 8.59 7.96 6.94
N TYR A 63 7.49 7.43 7.47
CA TYR A 63 6.17 7.47 6.83
C TYR A 63 5.07 7.82 7.83
N GLN A 64 4.34 8.91 7.57
CA GLN A 64 3.23 9.35 8.42
C GLN A 64 2.15 8.27 8.51
N ILE A 65 1.61 8.06 9.71
CA ILE A 65 0.61 7.02 9.96
C ILE A 65 -0.68 7.30 9.17
N ASP A 66 -1.08 8.56 8.99
CA ASP A 66 -2.22 8.89 8.11
C ASP A 66 -1.97 8.50 6.65
N SER A 67 -0.77 8.75 6.13
CA SER A 67 -0.44 8.37 4.76
C SER A 67 -0.57 6.86 4.58
N PHE A 68 -0.06 6.07 5.52
CA PHE A 68 -0.25 4.62 5.52
C PHE A 68 -1.73 4.21 5.57
N ILE A 69 -2.52 4.82 6.45
CA ILE A 69 -3.96 4.54 6.57
C ILE A 69 -4.68 4.85 5.26
N ARG A 70 -4.36 5.97 4.61
CA ARG A 70 -4.96 6.35 3.33
C ARG A 70 -4.63 5.36 2.23
N GLU A 71 -3.37 4.97 2.08
CA GLU A 71 -2.96 3.98 1.08
C GLU A 71 -3.57 2.60 1.37
N LEU A 72 -3.66 2.23 2.65
CA LEU A 72 -4.30 0.98 3.06
C LEU A 72 -5.82 1.00 2.76
N CYS A 73 -6.51 2.13 2.95
CA CYS A 73 -7.90 2.29 2.55
C CYS A 73 -8.09 2.16 1.04
N CYS A 74 -7.17 2.68 0.23
CA CYS A 74 -7.24 2.62 -1.23
C CYS A 74 -7.28 1.17 -1.76
N VAL A 75 -6.71 0.21 -1.03
CA VAL A 75 -6.67 -1.21 -1.44
C VAL A 75 -7.75 -2.06 -0.78
N PHE A 76 -8.64 -1.49 0.06
CA PHE A 76 -9.67 -2.28 0.75
C PHE A 76 -10.65 -2.96 -0.19
N SER A 77 -11.01 -2.32 -1.31
CA SER A 77 -11.88 -2.93 -2.32
C SER A 77 -11.24 -4.16 -2.96
N GLY A 78 -9.97 -4.06 -3.39
CA GLY A 78 -9.25 -5.21 -3.97
C GLY A 78 -9.06 -6.32 -2.93
N ILE A 79 -8.72 -5.98 -1.69
CA ILE A 79 -8.57 -6.94 -0.60
C ILE A 79 -9.89 -7.68 -0.29
N SER A 80 -11.02 -6.96 -0.28
CA SER A 80 -12.31 -7.53 0.13
C SER A 80 -12.92 -8.41 -0.94
N ARG A 81 -12.69 -8.10 -2.22
CA ARG A 81 -13.19 -8.86 -3.36
C ARG A 81 -12.45 -10.19 -3.51
N GLY A 82 -13.21 -11.27 -3.54
CA GLY A 82 -12.65 -12.59 -3.75
C GLY A 82 -12.18 -12.79 -5.19
N VAL A 83 -10.94 -13.24 -5.38
CA VAL A 83 -10.40 -13.67 -6.67
C VAL A 83 -10.80 -15.11 -6.98
N SER A 84 -10.70 -15.49 -8.25
CA SER A 84 -10.89 -16.89 -8.66
C SER A 84 -9.81 -17.81 -8.10
N LYS A 85 -10.09 -19.12 -8.11
CA LYS A 85 -9.12 -20.13 -7.71
C LYS A 85 -7.86 -20.11 -8.60
N ASN A 86 -8.03 -19.96 -9.92
CA ASN A 86 -6.93 -20.01 -10.87
C ASN A 86 -5.96 -18.83 -10.66
N LEU A 87 -6.48 -17.60 -10.49
CA LEU A 87 -5.63 -16.44 -10.18
C LEU A 87 -4.98 -16.59 -8.81
N TYR A 88 -5.74 -17.07 -7.81
CA TYR A 88 -5.17 -17.32 -6.48
C TYR A 88 -4.01 -18.31 -6.53
N GLU A 89 -4.12 -19.39 -7.31
CA GLU A 89 -3.07 -20.38 -7.50
C GLU A 89 -1.94 -19.89 -8.43
N LEU A 90 -2.19 -18.95 -9.33
CA LEU A 90 -1.16 -18.31 -10.15
C LEU A 90 -0.17 -17.53 -9.26
N PHE A 91 -0.67 -16.80 -8.26
CA PHE A 91 0.14 -15.91 -7.44
C PHE A 91 0.89 -16.63 -6.32
N ASN A 92 1.74 -17.62 -6.62
CA ASN A 92 2.43 -18.44 -5.60
C ASN A 92 3.82 -17.94 -5.19
N ASP A 93 4.37 -16.97 -5.92
CA ASP A 93 5.65 -16.34 -5.62
C ASP A 93 5.63 -14.84 -5.99
N VAL A 94 6.66 -14.12 -5.57
CA VAL A 94 6.81 -12.68 -5.87
C VAL A 94 6.97 -12.44 -7.38
N THR A 95 7.60 -13.38 -8.09
CA THR A 95 7.80 -13.26 -9.54
C THR A 95 6.49 -13.32 -10.32
N SER A 96 5.48 -14.03 -9.85
CA SER A 96 4.20 -14.22 -10.54
C SER A 96 3.47 -12.91 -10.84
N ILE A 97 3.50 -11.96 -9.88
CA ILE A 97 2.90 -10.64 -10.06
C ILE A 97 3.71 -9.76 -11.02
N ARG A 98 5.03 -9.85 -10.94
CA ARG A 98 5.91 -9.15 -11.87
C ARG A 98 5.73 -9.66 -13.28
N THR A 99 5.70 -10.98 -13.46
CA THR A 99 5.43 -11.62 -14.75
C THR A 99 4.08 -11.19 -15.31
N LEU A 100 3.00 -11.15 -14.52
CA LEU A 100 1.72 -10.62 -14.98
C LEU A 100 1.85 -9.17 -15.50
N ASN A 101 2.51 -8.30 -14.75
CA ASN A 101 2.71 -6.90 -15.13
C ASN A 101 3.60 -6.74 -16.38
N ASP A 102 4.73 -7.44 -16.40
CA ASP A 102 5.73 -7.40 -17.47
C ASP A 102 5.16 -7.99 -18.76
N ASP A 103 4.40 -9.08 -18.68
CA ASP A 103 3.75 -9.68 -19.84
C ASP A 103 2.63 -8.77 -20.37
N ALA A 104 1.85 -8.11 -19.50
CA ALA A 104 0.86 -7.14 -19.94
C ALA A 104 1.51 -5.94 -20.66
N TYR A 105 2.61 -5.42 -20.13
CA TYR A 105 3.35 -4.33 -20.75
C TYR A 105 4.00 -4.74 -22.08
N ARG A 106 4.68 -5.89 -22.12
CA ARG A 106 5.26 -6.44 -23.37
C ARG A 106 4.19 -6.72 -24.42
N TRP A 107 2.99 -7.13 -23.98
CA TRP A 107 1.86 -7.35 -24.88
C TRP A 107 1.36 -6.03 -25.47
N LEU A 108 1.27 -4.96 -24.68
CA LEU A 108 0.97 -3.61 -25.17
C LEU A 108 1.99 -3.15 -26.24
N GLU A 109 3.29 -3.34 -25.97
CA GLU A 109 4.39 -2.99 -26.90
C GLU A 109 4.28 -3.72 -28.27
N LEU A 110 3.66 -4.91 -28.33
CA LEU A 110 3.46 -5.63 -29.60
C LEU A 110 2.48 -4.93 -30.56
N TYR A 111 1.77 -3.91 -30.08
CA TYR A 111 0.78 -3.13 -30.81
C TYR A 111 1.14 -1.63 -30.86
N GLU A 112 2.31 -1.24 -30.37
CA GLU A 112 2.89 0.06 -30.62
C GLU A 112 3.46 0.08 -32.05
N ASP A 113 2.94 0.93 -32.92
CA ASP A 113 3.50 1.16 -34.25
C ASP A 113 4.61 2.22 -34.15
N ASP A 114 5.83 1.88 -34.58
CA ASP A 114 6.97 2.80 -34.63
C ASP A 114 6.71 4.05 -35.51
N SER A 115 5.70 4.00 -36.39
CA SER A 115 5.39 5.04 -37.38
C SER A 115 4.19 5.93 -37.06
N GLU A 116 3.28 5.50 -36.17
CA GLU A 116 2.11 6.27 -35.73
C GLU A 116 1.86 6.02 -34.23
N THR A 117 1.72 7.09 -33.43
CA THR A 117 1.33 7.04 -32.00
C THR A 117 -0.13 6.60 -31.81
N VAL A 118 -0.57 5.56 -32.52
CA VAL A 118 -1.93 5.01 -32.46
C VAL A 118 -1.82 3.57 -32.00
N ILE A 119 -1.96 3.37 -30.69
CA ILE A 119 -2.14 2.04 -30.10
C ILE A 119 -3.57 1.58 -30.40
N ASP A 120 -3.75 0.29 -30.65
CA ASP A 120 -5.09 -0.31 -30.74
C ASP A 120 -5.87 -0.04 -29.43
N THR A 121 -6.96 0.71 -29.54
CA THR A 121 -7.77 1.14 -28.39
C THR A 121 -8.33 -0.04 -27.58
N GLU A 122 -8.58 -1.20 -28.20
CA GLU A 122 -9.01 -2.40 -27.47
C GLU A 122 -7.88 -2.94 -26.59
N VAL A 123 -6.66 -3.01 -27.14
CA VAL A 123 -5.46 -3.48 -26.42
C VAL A 123 -5.12 -2.55 -25.27
N GLU A 124 -5.16 -1.23 -25.50
CA GLU A 124 -4.92 -0.23 -24.45
C GLU A 124 -5.93 -0.36 -23.30
N ASN A 125 -7.22 -0.56 -23.61
CA ASN A 125 -8.25 -0.77 -22.59
C ASN A 125 -8.05 -2.07 -21.80
N GLU A 126 -7.74 -3.19 -22.47
CA GLU A 126 -7.49 -4.47 -21.79
C GLU A 126 -6.21 -4.43 -20.93
N TYR A 127 -5.16 -3.73 -21.39
CA TYR A 127 -3.99 -3.43 -20.58
C TYR A 127 -4.35 -2.61 -19.34
N GLY A 128 -5.15 -1.56 -19.50
CA GLY A 128 -5.66 -0.73 -18.41
C GLY A 128 -6.37 -1.57 -17.34
N ILE A 129 -7.23 -2.51 -17.74
CA ILE A 129 -7.92 -3.43 -16.83
C ILE A 129 -6.94 -4.27 -16.00
N ILE A 130 -5.88 -4.82 -16.60
CA ILE A 130 -4.87 -5.60 -15.87
C ILE A 130 -4.05 -4.72 -14.93
N SER A 131 -3.65 -3.52 -15.39
CA SER A 131 -2.90 -2.56 -14.59
C SER A 131 -3.70 -2.11 -13.36
N ASP A 132 -4.97 -1.73 -13.55
CA ASP A 132 -5.86 -1.32 -12.48
C ASP A 132 -6.10 -2.48 -11.50
N TYR A 133 -6.29 -3.70 -12.01
CA TYR A 133 -6.40 -4.89 -11.18
C TYR A 133 -5.18 -5.09 -10.27
N ILE A 134 -3.96 -4.95 -10.79
CA ILE A 134 -2.73 -5.07 -9.98
C ILE A 134 -2.67 -3.93 -8.95
N TYR A 135 -3.03 -2.71 -9.36
CA TYR A 135 -2.98 -1.52 -8.50
C TYR A 135 -3.96 -1.62 -7.32
N ASP A 136 -5.20 -2.03 -7.57
CA ASP A 136 -6.26 -2.19 -6.56
C ASP A 136 -5.91 -3.21 -5.48
N HIS A 137 -5.00 -4.15 -5.80
CA HIS A 137 -4.53 -5.18 -4.88
C HIS A 137 -3.15 -4.87 -4.28
N ARG A 138 -2.55 -3.70 -4.55
CA ARG A 138 -1.18 -3.36 -4.17
C ARG A 138 -1.11 -2.17 -3.23
N LEU A 139 -0.64 -2.41 -2.01
CA LEU A 139 -0.26 -1.36 -1.08
C LEU A 139 1.19 -0.92 -1.34
N VAL A 140 1.37 0.38 -1.56
CA VAL A 140 2.67 1.03 -1.70
C VAL A 140 2.70 2.25 -0.79
N ALA A 141 3.77 2.41 -0.01
CA ALA A 141 3.99 3.59 0.82
C ALA A 141 4.47 4.80 -0.04
N TYR A 142 3.58 5.39 -0.84
CA TYR A 142 3.89 6.59 -1.63
C TYR A 142 3.98 7.83 -0.73
N PRO A 143 4.96 8.76 -0.91
CA PRO A 143 5.88 8.93 -2.04
C PRO A 143 7.28 8.31 -1.85
N ILE A 144 7.47 7.40 -0.91
CA ILE A 144 8.80 6.87 -0.60
C ILE A 144 9.21 5.89 -1.70
N TYR A 145 10.36 6.17 -2.33
CA TYR A 145 10.93 5.29 -3.35
C TYR A 145 11.52 4.02 -2.71
N LEU A 146 11.57 2.94 -3.49
CA LEU A 146 12.18 1.66 -3.10
C LEU A 146 11.56 1.03 -1.84
N VAL A 147 10.27 1.26 -1.57
CA VAL A 147 9.55 0.66 -0.43
C VAL A 147 9.07 -0.75 -0.72
N PRO A 148 8.92 -1.60 0.32
CA PRO A 148 8.27 -2.89 0.19
C PRO A 148 6.89 -2.73 -0.42
N ARG A 149 6.58 -3.53 -1.45
CA ARG A 149 5.25 -3.59 -2.05
C ARG A 149 4.52 -4.78 -1.45
N LEU A 150 3.28 -4.56 -1.02
CA LEU A 150 2.45 -5.65 -0.52
C LEU A 150 1.29 -5.85 -1.47
N HIS A 151 1.14 -7.07 -1.99
CA HIS A 151 -0.02 -7.44 -2.79
C HIS A 151 -0.92 -8.39 -2.00
N PHE A 152 -2.23 -8.21 -2.15
CA PHE A 152 -3.23 -8.95 -1.40
C PHE A 152 -4.17 -9.66 -2.35
N PHE A 153 -4.38 -10.97 -2.17
CA PHE A 153 -5.33 -11.73 -2.99
C PHE A 153 -6.17 -12.62 -2.10
N ARG A 154 -7.49 -12.51 -2.18
CA ARG A 154 -8.42 -13.24 -1.31
C ARG A 154 -9.09 -14.38 -2.08
N TYR A 155 -9.01 -15.61 -1.58
CA TYR A 155 -9.85 -16.72 -2.03
C TYR A 155 -10.62 -17.31 -0.85
N ASN A 156 -11.94 -17.12 -0.84
CA ASN A 156 -12.80 -17.45 0.30
C ASN A 156 -12.31 -16.76 1.60
N ASN A 157 -11.97 -17.52 2.63
CA ASN A 157 -11.41 -17.00 3.89
C ASN A 157 -9.87 -17.03 3.93
N LYS A 158 -9.20 -17.30 2.81
CA LYS A 158 -7.74 -17.29 2.72
C LYS A 158 -7.30 -15.99 2.07
N LEU A 159 -6.47 -15.22 2.77
CA LEU A 159 -5.83 -14.03 2.25
C LEU A 159 -4.35 -14.35 2.01
N LYS A 160 -3.96 -14.28 0.75
CA LYS A 160 -2.56 -14.33 0.35
C LYS A 160 -1.98 -12.93 0.38
N ILE A 161 -0.82 -12.78 1.00
CA ILE A 161 -0.04 -11.55 1.06
C ILE A 161 1.32 -11.82 0.44
N ILE A 162 1.62 -11.14 -0.65
CA ILE A 162 2.91 -11.16 -1.33
C ILE A 162 3.66 -9.93 -0.87
N VAL A 163 4.79 -10.13 -0.21
CA VAL A 163 5.70 -9.07 0.20
C VAL A 163 6.84 -9.05 -0.80
N ASP A 164 7.03 -7.94 -1.49
CA ASP A 164 8.13 -7.70 -2.41
C ASP A 164 9.08 -6.65 -1.82
N CYS A 165 10.27 -7.10 -1.41
CA CYS A 165 11.36 -6.28 -0.86
C CYS A 165 12.63 -6.36 -1.74
N GLU A 166 12.51 -6.81 -2.99
CA GLU A 166 13.67 -7.12 -3.82
C GLU A 166 14.32 -5.90 -4.47
N GLU A 167 13.67 -4.74 -4.41
CA GLU A 167 14.24 -3.49 -4.88
C GLU A 167 15.49 -3.12 -4.07
N LYS A 168 16.54 -2.72 -4.80
CA LYS A 168 17.83 -2.32 -4.25
C LYS A 168 18.17 -0.93 -4.76
N THR A 169 19.04 -0.24 -4.04
CA THR A 169 19.66 0.99 -4.52
C THR A 169 20.43 0.73 -5.82
N GLU A 170 20.82 1.80 -6.51
CA GLU A 170 21.73 1.79 -7.65
C GLU A 170 23.08 1.11 -7.36
N THR A 171 23.48 1.05 -6.09
CA THR A 171 24.69 0.38 -5.61
C THR A 171 24.46 -1.07 -5.14
N GLY A 172 23.23 -1.58 -5.27
CA GLY A 172 22.87 -2.96 -4.92
C GLY A 172 22.57 -3.19 -3.44
N ILE A 173 22.36 -2.13 -2.65
CA ILE A 173 22.05 -2.23 -1.21
C ILE A 173 20.57 -2.61 -1.03
N ALA A 174 20.32 -3.63 -0.21
CA ALA A 174 18.97 -3.98 0.22
C ALA A 174 18.57 -3.09 1.41
N LEU A 175 17.55 -2.27 1.23
CA LEU A 175 17.16 -1.24 2.21
C LEU A 175 16.40 -1.79 3.41
N TRP A 176 15.76 -2.96 3.29
CA TRP A 176 14.79 -3.47 4.27
C TRP A 176 15.26 -4.75 4.94
N GLU A 177 14.92 -4.92 6.22
CA GLU A 177 15.19 -6.16 6.97
C GLU A 177 14.35 -7.32 6.44
N ALA A 178 13.10 -7.05 6.07
CA ALA A 178 12.20 -8.04 5.50
C ALA A 178 12.68 -8.54 4.14
N LYS A 179 12.44 -9.82 3.87
CA LYS A 179 12.70 -10.50 2.62
C LYS A 179 11.41 -10.68 1.84
N SER A 180 11.55 -10.71 0.52
CA SER A 180 10.49 -11.11 -0.40
C SER A 180 9.91 -12.48 -0.03
N GLY A 181 8.60 -12.63 -0.11
CA GLY A 181 7.93 -13.87 0.26
C GLY A 181 6.41 -13.83 0.10
N VAL A 182 5.80 -15.02 0.17
CA VAL A 182 4.35 -15.21 0.07
C VAL A 182 3.84 -15.85 1.35
N TYR A 183 2.79 -15.26 1.90
CA TYR A 183 2.20 -15.64 3.17
C TYR A 183 0.70 -15.83 3.04
N GLU A 184 0.16 -16.86 3.67
CA GLU A 184 -1.29 -17.07 3.76
C GLU A 184 -1.75 -16.85 5.20
N ILE A 185 -2.82 -16.07 5.37
CA ILE A 185 -3.50 -15.86 6.66
C ILE A 185 -5.01 -15.99 6.48
N ASN A 186 -5.75 -16.17 7.57
CA ASN A 186 -7.21 -16.08 7.50
C ASN A 186 -7.64 -14.63 7.23
N TYR A 187 -8.56 -14.45 6.29
CA TYR A 187 -9.13 -13.14 5.97
C TYR A 187 -9.87 -12.54 7.18
N ALA A 188 -10.65 -13.33 7.90
CA ALA A 188 -11.33 -12.86 9.11
C ALA A 188 -10.34 -12.33 10.18
N ASP A 189 -9.18 -12.98 10.34
CA ASP A 189 -8.15 -12.52 11.27
C ASP A 189 -7.51 -11.22 10.78
N PHE A 190 -7.25 -11.10 9.47
CA PHE A 190 -6.78 -9.85 8.86
C PHE A 190 -7.75 -8.69 9.14
N VAL A 191 -9.04 -8.86 8.86
CA VAL A 191 -10.05 -7.80 9.08
C VAL A 191 -10.09 -7.40 10.54
N LYS A 192 -10.03 -8.37 11.46
CA LYS A 192 -9.98 -8.10 12.90
C LYS A 192 -8.76 -7.26 13.29
N GLU A 193 -7.57 -7.61 12.79
CA GLU A 193 -6.33 -6.87 13.09
C GLU A 193 -6.34 -5.46 12.49
N VAL A 194 -6.85 -5.28 11.26
CA VAL A 194 -7.01 -3.94 10.67
C VAL A 194 -7.98 -3.09 11.50
N LYS A 195 -9.12 -3.64 11.91
CA LYS A 195 -10.07 -2.93 12.79
C LYS A 195 -9.45 -2.56 14.14
N HIS A 196 -8.67 -3.47 14.72
CA HIS A 196 -7.96 -3.19 15.97
C HIS A 196 -6.99 -2.03 15.82
N PHE A 197 -6.16 -2.06 14.77
CA PHE A 197 -5.24 -0.97 14.43
C PHE A 197 -5.95 0.38 14.26
N TYR A 198 -7.05 0.44 13.51
CA TYR A 198 -7.79 1.69 13.28
C TYR A 198 -8.38 2.24 14.58
N ASN A 199 -8.96 1.37 15.43
CA ASN A 199 -9.49 1.81 16.71
C ASN A 199 -8.38 2.35 17.63
N GLU A 200 -7.24 1.65 17.70
CA GLU A 200 -6.09 2.12 18.48
C GLU A 200 -5.56 3.45 17.95
N PHE A 201 -5.45 3.62 16.63
CA PHE A 201 -5.03 4.88 16.01
C PHE A 201 -6.01 6.02 16.33
N ILE A 202 -7.31 5.77 16.18
CA ILE A 202 -8.35 6.74 16.53
C ILE A 202 -8.19 7.16 17.99
N ASP A 203 -8.10 6.22 18.93
CA ASP A 203 -8.00 6.52 20.36
C ASP A 203 -6.72 7.31 20.69
N GLN A 204 -5.57 6.92 20.11
CA GLN A 204 -4.32 7.67 20.29
C GLN A 204 -4.39 9.08 19.69
N MET A 205 -4.98 9.23 18.50
CA MET A 205 -5.16 10.54 17.86
C MET A 205 -6.08 11.46 18.65
N GLU A 206 -7.11 10.94 19.30
CA GLU A 206 -7.99 11.73 20.17
C GLU A 206 -7.19 12.34 21.33
N GLN A 207 -6.33 11.54 21.97
CA GLN A 207 -5.41 12.05 23.00
C GLN A 207 -4.37 13.01 22.43
N GLN A 208 -3.80 12.71 21.26
CA GLN A 208 -2.82 13.57 20.59
C GLN A 208 -3.38 14.96 20.28
N ILE A 209 -4.63 15.03 19.83
CA ILE A 209 -5.32 16.31 19.57
C ILE A 209 -5.56 17.07 20.87
N LEU A 210 -5.99 16.40 21.93
CA LEU A 210 -6.16 17.03 23.24
C LEU A 210 -4.84 17.60 23.77
N ASN A 211 -3.75 16.83 23.66
CA ASN A 211 -2.42 17.28 24.04
C ASN A 211 -1.98 18.48 23.20
N ALA A 212 -2.19 18.43 21.89
CA ALA A 212 -1.87 19.54 21.00
C ALA A 212 -2.63 20.81 21.41
N ILE A 213 -3.95 20.73 21.65
CA ILE A 213 -4.77 21.87 22.08
C ILE A 213 -4.28 22.49 23.39
N ASN A 214 -3.82 21.65 24.33
CA ASN A 214 -3.35 22.10 25.64
C ASN A 214 -1.88 22.53 25.67
N THR A 215 -1.14 22.34 24.57
CA THR A 215 0.27 22.71 24.47
C THR A 215 0.40 24.19 24.13
N ASP A 216 1.30 24.88 24.83
CA ASP A 216 1.71 26.23 24.44
C ASP A 216 2.74 26.14 23.31
N TRP A 217 2.26 26.39 22.09
CA TRP A 217 3.10 26.38 20.90
C TRP A 217 3.80 27.74 20.66
N GLY A 218 3.75 28.66 21.63
CA GLY A 218 4.36 29.98 21.53
C GLY A 218 3.74 30.82 20.41
N HIS A 219 4.49 31.04 19.33
CA HIS A 219 4.07 31.84 18.18
C HIS A 219 3.33 31.02 17.12
N LEU A 220 3.32 29.69 17.23
CA LEU A 220 2.59 28.84 16.30
C LEU A 220 1.11 28.88 16.65
N SER A 221 0.25 29.06 15.64
CA SER A 221 -1.18 28.91 15.82
C SER A 221 -1.56 27.44 15.63
N ILE A 222 -2.22 26.82 16.60
CA ILE A 222 -2.91 25.57 16.31
C ILE A 222 -4.02 25.90 15.32
N ALA A 223 -4.18 25.09 14.27
CA ALA A 223 -5.37 25.18 13.45
C ALA A 223 -6.59 25.06 14.38
N LYS A 224 -7.32 26.16 14.59
CA LYS A 224 -8.51 26.22 15.48
C LYS A 224 -9.63 25.24 15.06
N ASN A 225 -9.42 24.44 14.02
CA ASN A 225 -10.36 23.48 13.46
C ASN A 225 -10.03 22.01 13.81
N LEU A 226 -8.94 21.67 14.51
CA LEU A 226 -8.60 20.26 14.78
C LEU A 226 -9.73 19.53 15.51
N ALA A 227 -10.27 20.15 16.57
CA ALA A 227 -11.40 19.62 17.32
C ALA A 227 -12.70 19.51 16.50
N SER A 228 -12.89 20.32 15.46
CA SER A 228 -14.11 20.28 14.62
C SER A 228 -13.98 19.36 13.40
N ILE A 229 -12.77 19.13 12.91
CA ILE A 229 -12.49 18.25 11.77
C ILE A 229 -12.36 16.79 12.21
N TYR A 230 -11.73 16.54 13.36
CA TYR A 230 -11.43 15.17 13.79
C TYR A 230 -12.64 14.23 13.88
N PRO A 231 -13.82 14.63 14.38
CA PRO A 231 -15.01 13.78 14.33
C PRO A 231 -15.41 13.34 12.90
N GLN A 232 -15.16 14.19 11.90
CA GLN A 232 -15.43 13.88 10.49
C GLN A 232 -14.41 12.88 9.95
N ILE A 233 -13.13 13.04 10.30
CA ILE A 233 -12.07 12.09 9.96
C ILE A 233 -12.36 10.71 10.59
N LYS A 234 -12.64 10.67 11.90
CA LYS A 234 -13.02 9.44 12.62
C LYS A 234 -14.19 8.73 11.94
N LYS A 235 -15.25 9.47 11.61
CA LYS A 235 -16.41 8.93 10.89
C LYS A 235 -16.02 8.37 9.51
N LYS A 236 -15.17 9.07 8.76
CA LYS A 236 -14.70 8.62 7.45
C LYS A 236 -13.91 7.31 7.58
N LEU A 237 -12.92 7.26 8.47
CA LEU A 237 -12.08 6.08 8.71
C LEU A 237 -12.92 4.85 9.08
N LEU A 238 -13.90 5.01 9.98
CA LEU A 238 -14.79 3.92 10.36
C LEU A 238 -15.66 3.43 9.20
N LYS A 239 -16.08 4.31 8.30
CA LYS A 239 -16.84 3.94 7.11
C LYS A 239 -15.98 3.15 6.11
N GLU A 240 -14.71 3.52 5.92
CA GLU A 240 -13.81 2.78 5.02
C GLU A 240 -13.64 1.31 5.49
N LEU A 241 -13.61 1.06 6.81
CA LEU A 241 -13.52 -0.30 7.36
C LEU A 241 -14.72 -1.19 7.00
N GLU A 242 -15.88 -0.62 6.69
CA GLU A 242 -17.07 -1.38 6.27
C GLU A 242 -16.82 -2.09 4.92
N ILE A 243 -15.92 -1.57 4.08
CA ILE A 243 -15.57 -2.17 2.78
C ILE A 243 -14.98 -3.58 2.96
N LEU A 244 -14.16 -3.77 4.01
CA LEU A 244 -13.55 -5.07 4.30
C LEU A 244 -14.56 -6.14 4.75
N GLU A 245 -15.75 -5.74 5.18
CA GLU A 245 -16.81 -6.68 5.58
C GLU A 245 -17.71 -7.09 4.42
N GLN A 246 -17.56 -6.43 3.27
CA GLN A 246 -18.28 -6.78 2.07
C GLN A 246 -17.74 -8.11 1.52
N ASN A 247 -18.66 -8.97 1.08
CA ASN A 247 -18.34 -10.23 0.42
C ASN A 247 -18.69 -10.12 -1.07
N GLU A 248 -18.12 -9.12 -1.72
CA GLU A 248 -18.20 -8.99 -3.17
C GLU A 248 -17.29 -10.03 -3.84
N LYS A 249 -17.74 -10.54 -4.99
CA LYS A 249 -16.89 -11.36 -5.85
C LYS A 249 -16.31 -10.46 -6.94
N GLU A 250 -15.00 -10.53 -7.13
CA GLU A 250 -14.33 -9.85 -8.24
C GLU A 250 -14.80 -10.47 -9.57
N ASN A 251 -14.81 -9.69 -10.65
CA ASN A 251 -14.98 -10.24 -12.00
C ASN A 251 -13.67 -10.89 -12.48
N SER A 252 -13.17 -11.89 -11.75
CA SER A 252 -11.90 -12.56 -12.05
C SER A 252 -11.89 -13.29 -13.39
N GLU A 253 -13.06 -13.61 -13.96
CA GLU A 253 -13.17 -14.27 -15.26
C GLU A 253 -12.64 -13.38 -16.40
N GLU A 254 -12.86 -12.06 -16.30
CA GLU A 254 -12.35 -11.11 -17.28
C GLU A 254 -10.82 -10.98 -17.21
N ILE A 255 -10.27 -10.87 -16.00
CA ILE A 255 -8.82 -10.85 -15.76
C ILE A 255 -8.16 -12.12 -16.29
N GLU A 256 -8.73 -13.29 -16.01
CA GLU A 256 -8.24 -14.56 -16.56
C GLU A 256 -8.28 -14.61 -18.08
N ARG A 257 -9.38 -14.17 -18.70
CA ARG A 257 -9.54 -14.15 -20.16
C ARG A 257 -8.47 -13.27 -20.81
N ILE A 258 -8.29 -12.06 -20.30
CA ILE A 258 -7.30 -11.11 -20.82
C ILE A 258 -5.89 -11.68 -20.63
N TYR A 259 -5.58 -12.22 -19.45
CA TYR A 259 -4.26 -12.79 -19.21
C TYR A 259 -3.95 -14.01 -20.09
N GLN A 260 -4.93 -14.89 -20.33
CA GLN A 260 -4.77 -16.01 -21.27
C GLN A 260 -4.50 -15.53 -22.70
N ARG A 261 -5.17 -14.45 -23.14
CA ARG A 261 -4.90 -13.81 -24.44
C ARG A 261 -3.47 -13.28 -24.51
N ILE A 262 -3.04 -12.52 -23.51
CA ILE A 262 -1.67 -11.98 -23.37
C ILE A 262 -0.65 -13.11 -23.55
N GLN A 263 -0.78 -14.19 -22.77
CA GLN A 263 0.14 -15.32 -22.81
C GLN A 263 0.21 -15.97 -24.19
N ARG A 264 -0.95 -16.21 -24.82
CA ARG A 264 -1.03 -16.81 -26.16
C ARG A 264 -0.33 -15.94 -27.21
N GLU A 265 -0.65 -14.65 -27.24
CA GLU A 265 -0.13 -13.74 -28.28
C GLU A 265 1.37 -13.45 -28.13
N LEU A 266 1.87 -13.38 -26.89
CA LEU A 266 3.31 -13.28 -26.62
C LEU A 266 4.07 -14.50 -27.18
N VAL A 267 3.53 -15.71 -27.03
CA VAL A 267 4.12 -16.93 -27.58
C VAL A 267 4.04 -16.95 -29.12
N GLU A 268 2.89 -16.60 -29.69
CA GLU A 268 2.69 -16.60 -31.15
C GLU A 268 3.63 -15.61 -31.84
N LYS A 269 3.72 -14.36 -31.37
CA LYS A 269 4.57 -13.34 -32.00
C LYS A 269 6.06 -13.54 -31.71
N SER A 270 6.44 -14.21 -30.62
CA SER A 270 7.84 -14.56 -30.34
C SER A 270 8.39 -15.64 -31.28
N ASN A 271 7.53 -16.47 -31.88
CA ASN A 271 7.92 -17.54 -32.82
C ASN A 271 7.98 -17.07 -34.30
N VAL A 272 7.63 -15.81 -34.58
CA VAL A 272 7.54 -15.24 -35.93
C VAL A 272 8.70 -14.28 -36.24
N LYS A 273 9.56 -13.97 -35.26
CA LYS A 273 10.81 -13.21 -35.42
C LYS A 273 12.02 -14.12 -35.49
#